data_AF-C1BHY1-F1
#
_entry.id   AF-C1BHY1-F1
#
_cell.length_a   1.000
_cell.length_b   1.000
_cell.length_c   1.000
_cell.angle_alpha   90.00
_cell.angle_beta   90.00
_cell.angle_gamma   90.00
#
_symmetry.space_group_name_H-M   'P 1'
#
loop_
_entity.id
_entity.type
_entity.pdbx_description
1 polymer ?
#
loop_
_entity_poly.entity_id
_entity_poly.type
_entity_poly.pdbx_seq_one_letter_code
_entity_poly.pdbx_strand_id
1 'polypeptide(L)'
;MEIGDMIEVNRGQYNHWALYIGNGDVIHLVSPDGPSKVAFCSVSSFSGSVACSKGMITIETLQDVAAGNTYKINNYLDDEYKPRRTDVIMWDVDKMRGRTIKYNLLGNNCEHFVTSLRYGQSESKQADDFLKDVLTGTAGLLGVLTAVAASTTAAASTLRK
;
A
#
# COMPACT_ATOMS: atom_id res chain seq x y z
N MET A 1 11.05 13.12 14.56
CA MET A 1 10.91 12.09 13.53
C MET A 1 11.75 10.92 13.98
N GLU A 2 11.10 9.78 14.17
CA GLU A 2 11.66 8.54 14.67
C GLU A 2 11.39 7.42 13.67
N ILE A 3 12.23 6.37 13.70
CA ILE A 3 12.06 5.24 12.78
C ILE A 3 10.69 4.60 13.01
N GLY A 4 9.93 4.48 11.92
CA GLY A 4 8.55 4.00 11.91
C GLY A 4 7.50 5.11 11.86
N ASP A 5 7.88 6.39 11.95
CA ASP A 5 6.94 7.51 11.76
C ASP A 5 6.33 7.49 10.36
N MET A 6 5.01 7.60 10.30
CA MET A 6 4.25 7.78 9.06
C MET A 6 4.32 9.24 8.64
N ILE A 7 4.75 9.47 7.41
CA ILE A 7 4.87 10.79 6.81
C ILE A 7 3.80 10.96 5.74
N GLU A 8 2.98 11.99 5.92
CA GLU A 8 1.97 12.42 4.97
C GLU A 8 2.53 13.61 4.18
N VAL A 9 2.69 13.44 2.87
CA VAL A 9 3.13 14.48 1.92
C VAL A 9 1.93 14.97 1.14
N ASN A 10 1.64 16.27 1.22
CA ASN A 10 0.49 16.87 0.54
C ASN A 10 0.82 17.14 -0.94
N ARG A 11 0.19 16.43 -1.89
CA ARG A 11 0.33 16.65 -3.34
C ARG A 11 -0.83 17.46 -3.94
N GLY A 12 -1.57 18.17 -3.10
CA GLY A 12 -2.74 18.97 -3.47
C GLY A 12 -4.01 18.15 -3.68
N GLN A 13 -4.02 17.28 -4.70
CA GLN A 13 -5.21 16.47 -5.05
C GLN A 13 -5.27 15.14 -4.30
N TYR A 14 -4.14 14.68 -3.76
CA TYR A 14 -4.04 13.48 -2.95
C TYR A 14 -2.89 13.63 -1.95
N ASN A 15 -2.90 12.80 -0.92
CA ASN A 15 -1.79 12.68 0.01
C ASN A 15 -0.96 11.45 -0.35
N HIS A 16 0.34 11.65 -0.42
CA HIS A 16 1.30 10.56 -0.59
C HIS A 16 1.84 10.16 0.78
N TRP A 17 1.92 8.86 1.02
CA TRP A 17 2.37 8.33 2.30
C TRP A 17 3.72 7.62 2.17
N ALA A 18 4.58 7.87 3.15
CA ALA A 18 5.89 7.26 3.30
C ALA A 18 6.14 6.90 4.77
N LEU A 19 7.01 5.94 5.03
CA LEU A 19 7.42 5.57 6.39
C LEU A 19 8.87 5.95 6.59
N TYR A 20 9.18 6.67 7.66
CA TYR A 20 10.56 7.05 7.98
C TYR A 20 11.37 5.87 8.47
N ILE A 21 12.54 5.65 7.89
CA ILE A 21 13.42 4.51 8.20
C ILE A 21 14.77 4.92 8.82
N GLY A 22 14.93 6.20 9.14
CA GLY A 22 16.15 6.77 9.73
C GLY A 22 17.02 7.51 8.72
N ASN A 23 17.98 8.30 9.22
CA ASN A 23 18.99 9.02 8.42
C ASN A 23 18.47 9.96 7.33
N GLY A 24 17.21 10.38 7.42
CA GLY A 24 16.59 11.22 6.39
C GLY A 24 15.92 10.42 5.27
N ASP A 25 15.96 9.09 5.34
CA ASP A 25 15.39 8.20 4.33
C ASP A 25 13.98 7.74 4.71
N VAL A 26 13.17 7.50 3.68
CA VAL A 26 11.83 6.95 3.79
C VAL A 26 11.63 5.79 2.83
N ILE A 27 10.82 4.81 3.24
CA ILE A 27 10.29 3.79 2.35
C ILE A 27 8.87 4.19 1.91
N HIS A 28 8.59 4.07 0.62
CA HIS A 28 7.30 4.43 0.06
C HIS A 28 7.00 3.63 -1.21
N LEU A 29 5.76 3.75 -1.66
CA LEU A 29 5.27 3.06 -2.84
C LEU A 29 5.14 4.04 -4.02
N VAL A 30 5.81 3.77 -5.13
CA VAL A 30 5.92 4.66 -6.31
C VAL A 30 5.44 3.97 -7.59
N SER A 31 5.01 4.75 -8.59
CA SER A 31 4.74 4.22 -9.94
C SER A 31 6.04 4.08 -10.74
N PRO A 32 6.28 2.95 -11.43
CA PRO A 32 7.48 2.73 -12.24
C PRO A 32 7.59 3.71 -13.42
N ASP A 33 6.53 4.46 -13.74
CA ASP A 33 6.55 5.52 -14.77
C ASP A 33 6.99 6.89 -14.23
N GLY A 34 7.47 6.97 -12.98
CA GLY A 34 8.05 8.16 -12.36
C GLY A 34 7.08 9.00 -11.51
N PRO A 35 7.60 9.95 -10.72
CA PRO A 35 6.84 10.76 -9.76
C PRO A 35 5.81 11.71 -10.40
N SER A 36 5.84 11.86 -11.74
CA SER A 36 5.07 12.85 -12.51
C SER A 36 3.87 12.28 -13.26
N LYS A 37 3.60 10.97 -13.15
CA LYS A 37 2.33 10.39 -13.62
C LYS A 37 1.52 9.94 -12.43
N VAL A 38 0.52 10.78 -12.07
CA VAL A 38 -0.65 10.35 -11.31
C VAL A 38 -1.07 8.98 -11.83
N ALA A 39 -0.94 7.97 -10.98
CA ALA A 39 -1.33 6.60 -11.30
C ALA A 39 -2.86 6.55 -11.41
N PHE A 40 -3.36 6.91 -12.58
CA PHE A 40 -4.76 6.77 -12.91
C PHE A 40 -4.96 5.33 -13.39
N CYS A 41 -5.78 4.56 -12.67
CA CYS A 41 -6.36 3.35 -13.23
C CYS A 41 -7.24 3.78 -14.41
N SER A 42 -6.70 3.81 -15.62
CA SER A 42 -7.46 4.14 -16.81
C SER A 42 -8.37 2.96 -17.12
N VAL A 43 -9.66 3.14 -16.85
CA VAL A 43 -10.72 2.29 -17.40
C VAL A 43 -10.77 2.60 -18.89
N SER A 44 -10.34 1.66 -19.73
CA SER A 44 -10.54 1.81 -21.17
C SER A 44 -12.00 1.51 -21.48
N SER A 45 -12.79 2.54 -21.80
CA SER A 45 -14.23 2.43 -22.13
C SER A 45 -14.54 1.48 -23.29
N PHE A 46 -13.52 1.06 -24.05
CA PHE A 46 -13.63 0.14 -25.19
C PHE A 46 -13.45 -1.35 -24.87
N SER A 47 -12.95 -1.72 -23.68
CA SER A 47 -12.70 -3.12 -23.32
C SER A 47 -13.12 -3.52 -21.91
N GLY A 48 -13.59 -2.57 -21.09
CA GLY A 48 -13.89 -2.84 -19.67
C GLY A 48 -12.65 -3.25 -18.85
N SER A 49 -11.44 -3.14 -19.41
CA SER A 49 -10.21 -3.46 -18.73
C SER A 49 -9.69 -2.25 -17.96
N VAL A 50 -9.34 -2.50 -16.70
CA VAL A 50 -8.67 -1.52 -15.85
C VAL A 50 -7.17 -1.71 -16.07
N ALA A 51 -6.54 -0.77 -16.77
CA ALA A 51 -5.09 -0.75 -16.89
C ALA A 51 -4.52 -0.10 -15.63
N CYS A 52 -4.14 -0.92 -14.67
CA CYS A 52 -3.49 -0.44 -13.45
C CYS A 52 -1.98 -0.38 -13.65
N SER A 53 -1.37 0.78 -13.36
CA SER A 53 0.08 0.90 -13.22
C SER A 53 0.55 -0.02 -12.09
N LYS A 54 1.71 -0.67 -12.27
CA LYS A 54 2.37 -1.45 -11.21
C LYS A 54 2.91 -0.47 -10.15
N GLY A 55 3.21 -0.95 -8.94
CA GLY A 55 3.89 -0.18 -7.91
C GLY A 55 5.32 -0.65 -7.73
N MET A 56 6.21 0.20 -7.24
CA MET A 56 7.56 -0.17 -6.86
C MET A 56 7.79 0.30 -5.43
N ILE A 57 8.32 -0.57 -4.59
CA ILE A 57 8.75 -0.19 -3.25
C ILE A 57 10.14 0.41 -3.40
N THR A 58 10.26 1.69 -3.07
CA THR A 58 11.50 2.45 -3.18
C THR A 58 11.89 3.01 -1.83
N ILE A 59 13.20 3.22 -1.67
CA ILE A 59 13.77 3.96 -0.56
C ILE A 59 14.43 5.18 -1.16
N GLU A 60 13.98 6.34 -0.74
CA GLU A 60 14.44 7.64 -1.21
C GLU A 60 14.61 8.58 -0.02
N THR A 61 15.31 9.68 -0.22
CA THR A 61 15.41 10.70 0.82
C THR A 61 14.05 11.35 1.00
N LEU A 62 13.69 11.72 2.24
CA LEU A 62 12.46 12.45 2.52
C LEU A 62 12.38 13.76 1.73
N GLN A 63 13.52 14.39 1.47
CA GLN A 63 13.60 15.61 0.68
C GLN A 63 13.17 15.37 -0.77
N ASP A 64 13.66 14.29 -1.39
CA ASP A 64 13.28 13.91 -2.75
C ASP A 64 11.81 13.50 -2.83
N VAL A 65 11.34 12.72 -1.86
CA VAL A 65 9.92 12.32 -1.79
C VAL A 65 9.03 13.53 -1.60
N ALA A 66 9.40 14.49 -0.74
CA ALA A 66 8.65 15.72 -0.58
C ALA A 66 8.62 16.56 -1.87
N ALA A 67 9.73 16.62 -2.62
CA ALA A 67 9.88 17.39 -3.85
C ALA A 67 9.34 18.83 -3.73
N GLY A 68 9.66 19.50 -2.62
CA GLY A 68 9.20 20.86 -2.32
C GLY A 68 7.76 20.98 -1.80
N ASN A 69 7.02 19.87 -1.67
CA ASN A 69 5.70 19.87 -1.04
C ASN A 69 5.78 19.86 0.48
N THR A 70 4.71 20.32 1.12
CA THR A 70 4.60 20.24 2.59
C THR A 70 4.37 18.80 3.02
N TYR A 71 4.98 18.42 4.13
CA TYR A 71 4.79 17.13 4.76
C TYR A 71 4.66 17.27 6.27
N LYS A 72 4.00 16.30 6.90
CA LYS A 72 3.85 16.21 8.35
C LYS A 72 3.99 14.76 8.80
N ILE A 73 4.41 14.58 10.03
CA ILE A 73 4.29 13.28 10.71
C ILE A 73 2.82 13.11 11.06
N ASN A 74 2.21 12.00 10.64
CA ASN A 74 0.81 11.71 10.91
C ASN A 74 0.62 10.24 11.31
N ASN A 75 0.87 9.95 12.58
CA ASN A 75 0.62 8.63 13.18
C ASN A 75 -0.81 8.56 13.76
N TYR A 76 -1.83 8.86 12.96
CA TYR A 76 -3.21 9.03 13.44
C TYR A 76 -3.84 7.79 14.07
N LEU A 77 -3.22 6.61 13.94
CA LEU A 77 -3.68 5.33 14.48
C LEU A 77 -2.97 4.93 15.78
N ASP A 78 -2.04 5.72 16.31
CA ASP A 78 -1.31 5.39 17.55
C ASP A 78 -2.24 5.29 18.78
N ASP A 79 -3.38 5.98 18.76
CA ASP A 79 -4.40 5.90 19.82
C ASP A 79 -5.22 4.60 19.76
N GLU A 80 -5.25 3.94 18.60
CA GLU A 80 -6.02 2.71 18.36
C GLU A 80 -5.15 1.45 18.36
N TYR A 81 -3.94 1.56 17.80
CA TYR A 81 -3.03 0.44 17.57
C TYR A 81 -1.64 0.74 18.12
N LYS A 82 -1.05 -0.24 18.79
CA LYS A 82 0.33 -0.13 19.26
C LYS A 82 1.31 -0.22 18.07
N PRO A 83 2.21 0.76 17.89
CA PRO A 83 3.24 0.66 16.86
C PRO A 83 4.15 -0.54 17.10
N ARG A 84 4.58 -1.16 16.01
CA ARG A 84 5.53 -2.28 16.00
C ARG A 84 6.89 -1.81 16.48
N ARG A 85 7.67 -2.76 16.98
CA ARG A 85 9.05 -2.48 17.34
C ARG A 85 9.85 -2.08 16.10
N THR A 86 10.73 -1.10 16.27
CA THR A 86 11.59 -0.58 15.21
C THR A 86 12.41 -1.67 14.51
N ASP A 87 12.92 -2.65 15.24
CA ASP A 87 13.73 -3.74 14.67
C ASP A 87 12.92 -4.65 13.74
N VAL A 88 11.65 -4.87 14.08
CA VAL A 88 10.70 -5.64 13.25
C VAL A 88 10.36 -4.85 11.99
N ILE A 89 10.10 -3.54 12.11
CA ILE A 89 9.88 -2.67 10.95
C ILE A 89 11.09 -2.68 10.02
N MET A 90 12.31 -2.55 10.56
CA MET A 90 13.52 -2.52 9.74
C MET A 90 13.82 -3.87 9.09
N TRP A 91 13.45 -4.99 9.72
CA TRP A 91 13.55 -6.31 9.09
C TRP A 91 12.60 -6.47 7.90
N ASP A 92 11.36 -5.98 8.02
CA ASP A 92 10.40 -5.91 6.93
C ASP A 92 10.92 -5.02 5.77
N VAL A 93 11.46 -3.85 6.11
CA VAL A 93 12.07 -2.90 5.15
C VAL A 93 13.21 -3.56 4.37
N ASP A 94 14.12 -4.26 5.04
CA ASP A 94 15.25 -4.93 4.40
C ASP A 94 14.77 -6.01 3.42
N LYS A 95 13.73 -6.77 3.79
CA LYS A 95 13.11 -7.74 2.89
C LYS A 95 12.49 -7.08 1.67
N MET A 96 11.81 -5.95 1.82
CA MET A 96 11.06 -5.31 0.74
C MET A 96 11.90 -4.42 -0.18
N ARG A 97 13.10 -4.03 0.25
CA ARG A 97 14.02 -3.19 -0.52
C ARG A 97 14.25 -3.76 -1.92
N GLY A 98 14.08 -2.91 -2.94
CA GLY A 98 14.32 -3.27 -4.35
C GLY A 98 13.27 -4.18 -4.98
N ARG A 99 12.15 -4.46 -4.31
CA ARG A 99 11.05 -5.26 -4.89
C ARG A 99 10.10 -4.38 -5.70
N THR A 100 9.79 -4.84 -6.92
CA THR A 100 8.69 -4.29 -7.73
C THR A 100 7.42 -5.07 -7.43
N ILE A 101 6.32 -4.38 -7.16
CA ILE A 101 5.06 -5.00 -6.75
C ILE A 101 3.97 -4.69 -7.77
N LYS A 102 3.15 -5.66 -8.19
CA LYS A 102 2.02 -5.33 -9.07
C LYS A 102 0.93 -4.73 -8.19
N TYR A 103 0.81 -3.41 -8.18
CA TYR A 103 0.02 -2.73 -7.16
C TYR A 103 -0.67 -1.47 -7.71
N ASN A 104 -1.96 -1.29 -7.43
CA ASN A 104 -2.73 -0.12 -7.83
C ASN A 104 -2.42 1.06 -6.90
N LEU A 105 -1.82 2.15 -7.38
CA LEU A 105 -1.26 3.20 -6.51
C LEU A 105 -2.23 4.30 -6.03
N LEU A 106 -3.54 4.06 -6.01
CA LEU A 106 -4.48 5.06 -5.48
C LEU A 106 -4.12 5.44 -4.03
N GLY A 107 -4.40 6.68 -3.62
CA GLY A 107 -3.95 7.25 -2.32
C GLY A 107 -4.19 6.37 -1.09
N ASN A 108 -5.27 5.58 -1.07
CA ASN A 108 -5.55 4.62 0.00
C ASN A 108 -4.46 3.55 0.16
N ASN A 109 -3.66 3.29 -0.87
CA ASN A 109 -2.75 2.17 -0.90
C ASN A 109 -1.34 2.49 -0.41
N CYS A 110 -0.85 3.72 -0.65
CA CYS A 110 0.40 4.14 -0.01
C CYS A 110 0.17 4.32 1.50
N GLU A 111 -0.99 4.83 1.90
CA GLU A 111 -1.42 4.89 3.30
C GLU A 111 -1.47 3.49 3.93
N HIS A 112 -2.12 2.56 3.22
CA HIS A 112 -2.25 1.20 3.66
C HIS A 112 -0.88 0.49 3.78
N PHE A 113 0.03 0.74 2.84
CA PHE A 113 1.39 0.21 2.92
C PHE A 113 2.12 0.67 4.19
N VAL A 114 2.09 1.96 4.50
CA VAL A 114 2.80 2.50 5.68
C VAL A 114 2.13 2.11 7.00
N THR A 115 0.81 1.99 7.04
CA THR A 115 0.07 1.49 8.21
C THR A 115 0.40 0.01 8.47
N SER A 116 0.49 -0.82 7.42
CA SER A 116 0.90 -2.21 7.53
C SER A 116 2.30 -2.35 8.15
N LEU A 117 3.24 -1.51 7.68
CA LEU A 117 4.59 -1.49 8.24
C LEU A 117 4.58 -1.05 9.71
N ARG A 118 3.89 0.05 10.04
CA ARG A 118 3.87 0.61 11.40
C ARG A 118 3.13 -0.27 12.41
N TYR A 119 1.94 -0.77 12.08
CA TYR A 119 1.07 -1.46 13.05
C TYR A 119 0.96 -2.98 12.82
N GLY A 120 1.35 -3.48 11.64
CA GLY A 120 1.23 -4.90 11.29
C GLY A 120 -0.18 -5.31 10.91
N GLN A 121 -1.09 -4.35 10.84
CA GLN A 121 -2.43 -4.48 10.29
C GLN A 121 -2.64 -3.33 9.33
N SER A 122 -3.37 -3.60 8.26
CA SER A 122 -3.74 -2.54 7.35
C SER A 122 -5.18 -2.74 6.87
N GLU A 123 -5.93 -1.65 6.73
CA GLU A 123 -7.41 -1.66 6.62
C GLU A 123 -7.98 -2.28 5.31
N SER A 124 -7.12 -2.64 4.36
CA SER A 124 -7.46 -3.18 3.04
C SER A 124 -6.90 -4.60 2.83
N LYS A 125 -7.78 -5.59 2.66
CA LYS A 125 -7.40 -7.00 2.54
C LYS A 125 -6.39 -7.31 1.42
N GLN A 126 -6.38 -6.55 0.32
CA GLN A 126 -5.56 -6.86 -0.86
C GLN A 126 -4.06 -6.61 -0.65
N ALA A 127 -3.67 -5.49 -0.05
CA ALA A 127 -2.26 -5.28 0.27
C ALA A 127 -1.84 -6.07 1.50
N ASP A 128 -2.76 -6.31 2.43
CA ASP A 128 -2.56 -7.20 3.57
C ASP A 128 -2.03 -8.57 3.13
N ASP A 129 -2.75 -9.23 2.21
CA ASP A 129 -2.38 -10.57 1.74
C ASP A 129 -1.07 -10.55 0.95
N PHE A 130 -0.86 -9.52 0.13
CA PHE A 130 0.37 -9.37 -0.64
C PHE A 130 1.60 -9.06 0.23
N LEU A 131 1.48 -8.15 1.21
CA LEU A 131 2.57 -7.81 2.13
C LEU A 131 2.90 -8.99 3.03
N LYS A 132 1.88 -9.74 3.46
CA LYS A 132 2.06 -11.04 4.11
C LYS A 132 2.88 -11.96 3.22
N ASP A 133 2.49 -12.18 1.96
CA ASP A 133 3.22 -13.06 1.02
C ASP A 133 4.66 -12.62 0.74
N VAL A 134 4.89 -11.32 0.60
CA VAL A 134 6.22 -10.73 0.43
C VAL A 134 7.07 -10.97 1.67
N LEU A 135 6.48 -10.80 2.86
CA LEU A 135 7.19 -10.92 4.11
C LEU A 135 7.47 -12.38 4.50
N THR A 136 6.52 -13.27 4.27
CA THR A 136 6.66 -14.73 4.45
C THR A 136 7.54 -15.36 3.37
N GLY A 137 7.81 -14.64 2.26
CA GLY A 137 8.60 -15.16 1.15
C GLY A 137 7.83 -16.14 0.27
N THR A 138 6.50 -16.18 0.38
CA THR A 138 5.60 -17.02 -0.42
C THR A 138 5.19 -16.38 -1.74
N ALA A 139 5.81 -15.25 -2.11
CA ALA A 139 5.54 -14.48 -3.33
C ALA A 139 5.82 -15.26 -4.64
N GLY A 140 5.01 -16.28 -4.89
CA GLY A 140 4.79 -16.96 -6.16
C GLY A 140 3.38 -16.65 -6.63
N LEU A 141 3.28 -15.97 -7.77
CA LEU A 141 2.09 -15.85 -8.63
C LEU A 141 0.70 -15.83 -7.93
N LEU A 142 0.20 -14.66 -7.54
CA LEU A 142 -1.24 -14.49 -7.32
C LEU A 142 -1.76 -13.28 -8.10
N GLY A 143 -2.06 -13.54 -9.37
CA GLY A 143 -3.13 -12.83 -10.05
C GLY A 143 -4.41 -13.62 -9.86
N VAL A 144 -5.26 -13.22 -8.92
CA VAL A 144 -6.70 -13.55 -8.96
C VAL A 144 -7.46 -12.38 -8.31
N LEU A 145 -8.06 -11.53 -9.14
CA LEU A 145 -9.20 -10.71 -8.70
C LEU A 145 -10.36 -11.65 -8.40
N THR A 146 -10.55 -12.05 -7.13
CA THR A 146 -11.85 -12.57 -6.72
C THR A 146 -12.77 -11.38 -6.47
N ALA A 147 -13.47 -10.95 -7.52
CA ALA A 147 -14.66 -10.14 -7.39
C ALA A 147 -15.73 -10.98 -6.69
N VAL A 148 -15.88 -10.83 -5.37
CA VAL A 148 -17.04 -11.37 -4.66
C VAL A 148 -18.16 -10.34 -4.81
N ALA A 149 -18.98 -10.52 -5.86
CA ALA A 149 -20.26 -9.85 -5.95
C ALA A 149 -21.18 -10.39 -4.85
N ALA A 150 -21.58 -9.52 -3.93
CA ALA A 150 -22.62 -9.79 -2.95
C ALA A 150 -24.02 -9.69 -3.58
N SER A 151 -25.03 -10.18 -2.85
CA SER A 151 -26.49 -10.17 -3.08
C SER A 151 -27.04 -11.33 -3.92
N THR A 152 -28.07 -12.09 -3.53
CA THR A 152 -29.06 -11.98 -2.44
C THR A 152 -29.76 -13.33 -2.23
N THR A 153 -30.23 -13.52 -1.00
CA THR A 153 -31.24 -14.48 -0.50
C THR A 153 -32.35 -14.91 -1.47
N ALA A 154 -32.74 -16.19 -1.45
CA ALA A 154 -34.05 -16.66 -0.99
C ALA A 154 -34.23 -18.18 -1.24
N ALA A 155 -34.82 -18.84 -0.24
CA ALA A 155 -35.11 -20.26 -0.18
C ALA A 155 -36.28 -20.70 -1.08
N ALA A 156 -36.33 -21.98 -1.45
CA ALA A 156 -37.41 -22.91 -1.06
C ALA A 156 -37.30 -24.26 -1.80
N SER A 157 -37.44 -25.34 -1.01
CA SER A 157 -37.98 -26.69 -1.29
C SER A 157 -38.20 -27.12 -2.75
N THR A 158 -37.88 -28.36 -3.15
CA THR A 158 -38.74 -29.52 -2.87
C THR A 158 -38.05 -30.87 -3.14
N LEU A 159 -38.26 -31.77 -2.18
CA LEU A 159 -38.19 -33.24 -2.08
C LEU A 159 -37.69 -34.16 -3.23
N ARG A 160 -36.90 -35.14 -2.75
CA ARG A 160 -36.72 -36.56 -3.15
C ARG A 160 -37.88 -37.19 -3.95
N LYS A 161 -37.54 -38.00 -4.96
CA LYS A 161 -37.32 -39.47 -4.81
C LYS A 161 -36.48 -40.01 -5.95
#